data_AF-A0A969B4I4-F1
#
_entry.id   AF-A0A969B4I4-F1
#
_cell.length_a   1.000
_cell.length_b   1.000
_cell.length_c   1.000
_cell.angle_alpha   90.00
_cell.angle_beta   90.00
_cell.angle_gamma   90.00
#
_symmetry.space_group_name_H-M   'P 1'
#
loop_
_entity.id
_entity.type
_entity.pdbx_description
1 polymer ?
#
loop_
_entity_poly.entity_id
_entity_poly.type
_entity_poly.pdbx_seq_one_letter_code
_entity_poly.pdbx_strand_id
1 'polypeptide(L)'
;MPSLWVVEQSRQLNGLLQAAPINRSRSTWQIQRVVARGGQASAAQLSLAADVGDKLLRHCLEAVWEARTWVSEVDVSDEATLALYRQGGFQPLAQITHWQIAPEQLQELAQRSPQLPNLMPVSNADAPLLYQLDTVSMPPLLRQVFDRHVQDFRTSLGGSLLRSIHRRFQDRDTISAYVFEPQRKAAIGYIKLTRSRSSEAARDQPQAQWSGHQAELTVHPAYTWLYPELLAHMAGLLSGYPALPLQLVSADYQPEREQCFEQVQAERVEHRLLLSRSVWHKLRETRGVSFENLQIAEMLQGLQKRQPIPGRISLESQAWDRWDYPNFNPTQENNYLPWPGSQP
;
A
#
# COMPACT_ATOMS: atom_id res chain seq x y z
N MET A 1 3.05 5.42 16.34
CA MET A 1 2.21 6.60 16.65
C MET A 1 2.18 7.47 15.42
N PRO A 2 1.02 8.05 15.07
CA PRO A 2 0.93 8.99 13.97
C PRO A 2 1.67 10.27 14.32
N SER A 3 2.30 10.85 13.33
CA SER A 3 3.00 12.12 13.43
C SER A 3 2.20 13.18 12.68
N LEU A 4 2.08 14.36 13.29
CA LEU A 4 1.38 15.51 12.73
C LEU A 4 2.38 16.66 12.62
N TRP A 5 2.54 17.19 11.42
CA TRP A 5 3.31 18.39 11.15
C TRP A 5 2.36 19.50 10.75
N VAL A 6 2.66 20.70 11.21
CA VAL A 6 1.84 21.88 10.96
C VAL A 6 2.73 23.03 10.52
N VAL A 7 2.22 23.84 9.59
CA VAL A 7 2.81 25.13 9.26
C VAL A 7 1.94 26.19 9.91
N GLU A 8 2.52 26.95 10.81
CA GLU A 8 1.88 28.08 11.49
C GLU A 8 2.60 29.37 11.13
N GLN A 9 1.83 30.40 10.77
CA GLN A 9 2.34 31.76 10.58
C GLN A 9 1.39 32.76 11.24
N SER A 10 1.91 33.68 12.04
CA SER A 10 1.10 34.71 12.72
C SER A 10 -0.07 34.14 13.54
N ARG A 11 0.16 33.02 14.23
CA ARG A 11 -0.87 32.27 15.00
C ARG A 11 -2.01 31.69 14.15
N GLN A 12 -1.78 31.48 12.86
CA GLN A 12 -2.74 30.85 11.96
C GLN A 12 -2.16 29.56 11.37
N LEU A 13 -2.97 28.49 11.41
CA LEU A 13 -2.66 27.23 10.77
C LEU A 13 -2.79 27.37 9.25
N ASN A 14 -1.66 27.27 8.55
CA ASN A 14 -1.55 27.43 7.10
C ASN A 14 -1.42 26.10 6.37
N GLY A 15 -1.04 25.03 7.06
CA GLY A 15 -1.08 23.69 6.51
C GLY A 15 -0.87 22.62 7.57
N LEU A 16 -1.25 21.40 7.24
CA LEU A 16 -1.06 20.21 8.07
C LEU A 16 -0.68 19.01 7.19
N LEU A 17 0.21 18.17 7.70
CA LEU A 17 0.52 16.87 7.14
C LEU A 17 0.43 15.83 8.25
N GLN A 18 -0.26 14.73 7.96
CA GLN A 18 -0.40 13.61 8.87
C GLN A 18 0.15 12.34 8.23
N ALA A 19 1.04 11.63 8.94
CA ALA A 19 1.57 10.36 8.50
C ALA A 19 1.72 9.35 9.64
N ALA A 20 1.76 8.05 9.31
CA ALA A 20 1.93 6.98 10.29
C ALA A 20 2.69 5.79 9.69
N PRO A 21 3.42 5.00 10.50
CA PRO A 21 4.01 3.75 10.04
C PRO A 21 2.91 2.73 9.77
N ILE A 22 3.08 1.93 8.71
CA ILE A 22 2.13 0.87 8.32
C ILE A 22 2.69 -0.55 8.51
N ASN A 23 3.93 -0.66 8.98
CA ASN A 23 4.56 -1.89 9.44
C ASN A 23 5.25 -1.69 10.79
N ARG A 24 5.54 -2.78 11.51
CA ARG A 24 6.12 -2.80 12.85
C ARG A 24 7.58 -2.38 12.88
N SER A 25 8.33 -2.68 11.82
CA SER A 25 9.70 -2.18 11.63
C SER A 25 9.73 -0.66 11.44
N ARG A 26 8.59 -0.03 11.14
CA ARG A 26 8.45 1.40 10.84
C ARG A 26 9.29 1.83 9.63
N SER A 27 9.64 0.89 8.75
CA SER A 27 10.36 1.16 7.50
C SER A 27 9.45 1.75 6.43
N THR A 28 8.16 1.47 6.47
CA THR A 28 7.17 2.01 5.53
C THR A 28 6.15 2.90 6.23
N TRP A 29 5.99 4.12 5.72
CA TRP A 29 5.09 5.14 6.26
C TRP A 29 4.05 5.55 5.24
N GLN A 30 2.82 5.78 5.69
CA GLN A 30 1.75 6.30 4.86
C GLN A 30 1.50 7.76 5.19
N ILE A 31 1.51 8.61 4.17
CA ILE A 31 0.95 9.96 4.25
C ILE A 31 -0.55 9.82 4.11
N GLN A 32 -1.28 10.23 5.14
CA GLN A 32 -2.72 10.03 5.22
C GLN A 32 -3.49 11.28 4.84
N ARG A 33 -2.89 12.44 5.06
CA ARG A 33 -3.50 13.72 4.74
C ARG A 33 -2.44 14.79 4.57
N VAL A 34 -2.59 15.60 3.53
CA VAL A 34 -1.91 16.88 3.37
C VAL A 34 -3.00 17.90 3.09
N VAL A 35 -3.06 18.96 3.89
CA VAL A 35 -3.98 20.08 3.65
C VAL A 35 -3.17 21.34 3.75
N ALA A 36 -3.23 22.17 2.74
CA ALA A 36 -2.75 23.54 2.78
C ALA A 36 -3.94 24.49 2.69
N ARG A 37 -3.86 25.64 3.34
CA ARG A 37 -4.93 26.62 3.35
C ARG A 37 -5.02 27.32 1.99
N GLY A 38 -5.95 26.88 1.16
CA GLY A 38 -6.43 27.61 -0.01
C GLY A 38 -7.85 28.12 0.24
N GLY A 39 -8.03 29.44 0.34
CA GLY A 39 -9.37 30.04 0.23
C GLY A 39 -9.88 29.96 -1.22
N GLN A 40 -11.15 30.29 -1.47
CA GLN A 40 -11.72 30.36 -2.82
C GLN A 40 -10.77 31.15 -3.76
N ALA A 41 -10.36 30.49 -4.84
CA ALA A 41 -9.00 30.59 -5.33
C ALA A 41 -8.76 31.70 -6.36
N SER A 42 -7.83 32.60 -6.03
CA SER A 42 -6.97 33.28 -7.01
C SER A 42 -5.72 32.42 -7.30
N ALA A 43 -5.09 32.59 -8.46
CA ALA A 43 -3.90 31.83 -8.86
C ALA A 43 -2.73 31.92 -7.85
N ALA A 44 -2.57 33.07 -7.19
CA ALA A 44 -1.54 33.28 -6.18
C ALA A 44 -1.75 32.42 -4.91
N GLN A 45 -3.00 32.16 -4.52
CA GLN A 45 -3.31 31.34 -3.34
C GLN A 45 -3.08 29.84 -3.60
N LEU A 46 -3.30 29.38 -4.84
CA LEU A 46 -2.97 28.02 -5.25
C LEU A 46 -1.46 27.77 -5.21
N SER A 47 -0.67 28.73 -5.68
CA SER A 47 0.80 28.65 -5.59
C SER A 47 1.27 28.55 -4.14
N LEU A 48 0.72 29.38 -3.25
CA LEU A 48 1.11 29.36 -1.84
C LEU A 48 0.73 28.05 -1.15
N ALA A 49 -0.43 27.49 -1.48
CA ALA A 49 -0.87 26.20 -0.96
C ALA A 49 0.05 25.06 -1.42
N ALA A 50 0.48 25.07 -2.69
CA ALA A 50 1.46 24.12 -3.21
C ALA A 50 2.82 24.26 -2.50
N ASP A 51 3.30 25.48 -2.28
CA ASP A 51 4.56 25.74 -1.57
C ASP A 51 4.54 25.25 -0.12
N VAL A 52 3.41 25.45 0.57
CA VAL A 52 3.22 24.95 1.95
C VAL A 52 3.17 23.42 1.96
N GLY A 53 2.45 22.81 1.02
CA GLY A 53 2.37 21.37 0.86
C GLY A 53 3.74 20.73 0.60
N ASP A 54 4.53 21.32 -0.29
CA ASP A 54 5.87 20.83 -0.64
C ASP A 54 6.86 20.99 0.51
N LYS A 55 6.82 22.11 1.25
CA LYS A 55 7.62 22.27 2.48
C LYS A 55 7.26 21.25 3.54
N LEU A 56 5.96 21.01 3.77
CA LEU A 56 5.49 19.98 4.70
C LEU A 56 5.96 18.59 4.29
N LEU A 57 5.81 18.26 3.00
CA LEU A 57 6.23 16.99 2.45
C LEU A 57 7.73 16.79 2.63
N ARG A 58 8.56 17.72 2.16
CA ARG A 58 10.03 17.64 2.30
C ARG A 58 10.45 17.50 3.76
N HIS A 59 9.90 18.32 4.65
CA HIS A 59 10.21 18.23 6.08
C HIS A 59 9.82 16.87 6.67
N CYS A 60 8.63 16.36 6.34
CA CYS A 60 8.16 15.05 6.81
C CYS A 60 9.09 13.91 6.35
N LEU A 61 9.49 13.93 5.07
CA LEU A 61 10.39 12.93 4.49
C LEU A 61 11.79 12.97 5.11
N GLU A 62 12.25 14.13 5.56
CA GLU A 62 13.56 14.30 6.23
C GLU A 62 13.52 14.00 7.73
N ALA A 63 12.42 14.35 8.41
CA ALA A 63 12.30 14.24 9.86
C ALA A 63 12.13 12.79 10.34
N VAL A 64 11.48 11.94 9.54
CA VAL A 64 11.24 10.54 9.91
C VAL A 64 12.35 9.64 9.37
N TRP A 65 13.46 9.62 10.09
CA TRP A 65 14.68 8.91 9.68
C TRP A 65 14.56 7.37 9.62
N GLU A 66 13.53 6.80 10.24
CA GLU A 66 13.23 5.36 10.17
C GLU A 66 12.55 4.98 8.84
N ALA A 67 11.90 5.94 8.18
CA ALA A 67 11.11 5.71 6.98
C ALA A 67 12.01 5.56 5.75
N ARG A 68 12.05 4.35 5.19
CA ARG A 68 12.73 4.03 3.93
C ARG A 68 11.79 4.19 2.74
N THR A 69 10.51 3.91 2.97
CA THR A 69 9.48 3.95 1.93
C THR A 69 8.28 4.72 2.42
N TRP A 70 7.77 5.58 1.55
CA TRP A 70 6.58 6.37 1.76
C TRP A 70 5.51 5.93 0.78
N VAL A 71 4.28 5.81 1.26
CA VAL A 71 3.11 5.52 0.43
C VAL A 71 2.02 6.56 0.67
N SER A 72 1.19 6.81 -0.33
CA SER A 72 0.01 7.66 -0.20
C SER A 72 -1.07 7.18 -1.14
N GLU A 73 -2.32 7.33 -0.73
CA GLU A 73 -3.47 7.03 -1.57
C GLU A 73 -4.23 8.32 -1.88
N VAL A 74 -4.37 8.63 -3.17
CA VAL A 74 -4.85 9.94 -3.63
C VAL A 74 -5.99 9.75 -4.60
N ASP A 75 -7.07 10.49 -4.42
CA ASP A 75 -8.17 10.50 -5.39
C ASP A 75 -7.65 10.96 -6.75
N VAL A 76 -8.04 10.27 -7.83
CA VAL A 76 -7.60 10.64 -9.18
C VAL A 76 -8.13 12.00 -9.63
N SER A 77 -9.21 12.49 -9.02
CA SER A 77 -9.77 13.82 -9.27
C SER A 77 -9.04 14.95 -8.52
N ASP A 78 -8.20 14.64 -7.52
CA ASP A 78 -7.41 15.63 -6.78
C ASP A 78 -6.10 15.94 -7.50
N GLU A 79 -6.20 16.69 -8.59
CA GLU A 79 -5.05 17.07 -9.43
C GLU A 79 -3.98 17.85 -8.66
N ALA A 80 -4.37 18.66 -7.67
CA ALA A 80 -3.45 19.47 -6.87
C ALA A 80 -2.57 18.59 -5.98
N THR A 81 -3.17 17.63 -5.27
CA THR A 81 -2.43 16.67 -4.44
C THR A 81 -1.59 15.72 -5.29
N LEU A 82 -2.10 15.28 -6.45
CA LEU A 82 -1.33 14.49 -7.40
C LEU A 82 -0.10 15.24 -7.93
N ALA A 83 -0.26 16.52 -8.28
CA ALA A 83 0.84 17.37 -8.73
C ALA A 83 1.91 17.53 -7.62
N LEU A 84 1.48 17.78 -6.38
CA LEU A 84 2.35 17.86 -5.22
C LEU A 84 3.19 16.58 -5.03
N TYR A 85 2.56 15.40 -5.09
CA TYR A 85 3.29 14.15 -4.93
C TYR A 85 4.20 13.82 -6.10
N ARG A 86 3.79 14.12 -7.34
CA ARG A 86 4.66 13.96 -8.52
C ARG A 86 5.90 14.85 -8.44
N GLN A 87 5.75 16.12 -8.07
CA GLN A 87 6.88 17.02 -7.80
C GLN A 87 7.75 16.51 -6.65
N GLY A 88 7.10 15.95 -5.63
CA GLY A 88 7.73 15.24 -4.53
C GLY A 88 8.32 13.88 -4.89
N GLY A 89 8.41 13.49 -6.17
CA GLY A 89 9.07 12.25 -6.61
C GLY A 89 8.34 10.95 -6.28
N PHE A 90 7.04 11.01 -5.98
CA PHE A 90 6.22 9.81 -5.83
C PHE A 90 5.86 9.21 -7.20
N GLN A 91 5.87 7.90 -7.27
CA GLN A 91 5.56 7.12 -8.45
C GLN A 91 4.28 6.29 -8.24
N PRO A 92 3.41 6.15 -9.25
CA PRO A 92 2.26 5.24 -9.20
C PRO A 92 2.67 3.79 -8.99
N LEU A 93 1.90 3.08 -8.17
CA LEU A 93 2.08 1.65 -7.89
C LEU A 93 0.89 0.78 -8.30
N ALA A 94 -0.32 1.23 -8.00
CA ALA A 94 -1.55 0.50 -8.27
C ALA A 94 -2.73 1.48 -8.27
N GLN A 95 -3.78 1.13 -9.00
CA GLN A 95 -5.08 1.75 -8.86
C GLN A 95 -5.89 1.03 -7.79
N ILE A 96 -6.58 1.80 -6.97
CA ILE A 96 -7.39 1.35 -5.85
C ILE A 96 -8.82 1.80 -6.09
N THR A 97 -9.73 0.84 -6.21
CA THR A 97 -11.16 1.09 -6.33
C THR A 97 -11.80 0.84 -4.98
N HIS A 98 -12.54 1.84 -4.49
CA HIS A 98 -13.38 1.67 -3.32
C HIS A 98 -14.79 1.31 -3.74
N TRP A 99 -15.29 0.26 -3.10
CA TRP A 99 -16.56 -0.37 -3.42
C TRP A 99 -17.51 -0.24 -2.25
N GLN A 100 -18.78 -0.12 -2.58
CA GLN A 100 -19.85 -0.10 -1.61
C GLN A 100 -20.94 -1.10 -2.01
N ILE A 101 -21.25 -2.02 -1.11
CA ILE A 101 -22.40 -2.92 -1.23
C ILE A 101 -23.54 -2.31 -0.42
N ALA A 102 -24.66 -2.06 -1.09
CA ALA A 102 -25.84 -1.46 -0.48
C ALA A 102 -26.48 -2.42 0.55
N PRO A 103 -27.21 -1.91 1.56
CA PRO A 103 -27.87 -2.76 2.56
C PRO A 103 -28.81 -3.80 1.97
N GLU A 104 -29.50 -3.49 0.86
CA GLU A 104 -30.42 -4.39 0.17
C GLU A 104 -29.67 -5.59 -0.42
N GLN A 105 -28.55 -5.33 -1.09
CA GLN A 105 -27.67 -6.36 -1.65
C GLN A 105 -27.05 -7.23 -0.54
N LEU A 106 -26.70 -6.63 0.61
CA LEU A 106 -26.23 -7.39 1.77
C LEU A 106 -27.32 -8.32 2.30
N GLN A 107 -28.58 -7.90 2.32
CA GLN A 107 -29.68 -8.77 2.75
C GLN A 107 -29.86 -9.97 1.80
N GLU A 108 -29.74 -9.76 0.49
CA GLU A 108 -29.78 -10.85 -0.49
C GLU A 108 -28.59 -11.81 -0.31
N LEU A 109 -27.38 -11.28 -0.15
CA LEU A 109 -26.18 -12.07 0.09
C LEU A 109 -26.27 -12.88 1.38
N ALA A 110 -26.88 -12.33 2.43
CA ALA A 110 -27.06 -13.00 3.71
C ALA A 110 -28.02 -14.21 3.65
N GLN A 111 -28.89 -14.29 2.63
CA GLN A 111 -29.77 -15.44 2.43
C GLN A 111 -29.03 -16.66 1.87
N ARG A 112 -27.86 -16.45 1.27
CA ARG A 112 -27.02 -17.55 0.77
C ARG A 112 -26.42 -18.32 1.94
N SER A 113 -26.30 -19.64 1.80
CA SER A 113 -25.58 -20.48 2.75
C SER A 113 -24.12 -20.65 2.30
N PRO A 114 -23.16 -19.90 2.87
CA PRO A 114 -21.79 -19.93 2.40
C PRO A 114 -21.10 -21.26 2.72
N GLN A 115 -20.34 -21.79 1.77
CA GLN A 115 -19.54 -23.00 1.93
C GLN A 115 -18.08 -22.63 2.20
N LEU A 116 -17.78 -22.40 3.48
CA LEU A 116 -16.43 -22.04 3.95
C LEU A 116 -15.82 -23.20 4.74
N PRO A 117 -15.07 -24.12 4.10
CA PRO A 117 -14.44 -25.22 4.82
C PRO A 117 -13.40 -24.68 5.81
N ASN A 118 -13.46 -25.14 7.07
CA ASN A 118 -12.48 -24.77 8.11
C ASN A 118 -12.28 -23.25 8.27
N LEU A 119 -13.38 -22.50 8.40
CA LEU A 119 -13.30 -21.10 8.81
C LEU A 119 -12.88 -21.03 10.29
N MET A 120 -11.70 -20.46 10.54
CA MET A 120 -11.08 -20.37 11.85
C MET A 120 -10.99 -18.91 12.31
N PRO A 121 -11.16 -18.65 13.63
CA PRO A 121 -10.88 -17.32 14.17
C PRO A 121 -9.37 -17.04 14.08
N VAL A 122 -9.01 -15.77 13.89
CA VAL A 122 -7.61 -15.35 13.81
C VAL A 122 -6.99 -15.24 15.21
N SER A 123 -5.83 -15.86 15.39
CA SER A 123 -4.99 -15.72 16.57
C SER A 123 -3.56 -15.30 16.20
N ASN A 124 -2.75 -15.00 17.22
CA ASN A 124 -1.33 -14.70 17.03
C ASN A 124 -0.51 -15.88 16.48
N ALA A 125 -0.96 -17.12 16.69
CA ALA A 125 -0.29 -18.30 16.16
C ALA A 125 -0.42 -18.41 14.63
N ASP A 126 -1.46 -17.80 14.07
CA ASP A 126 -1.80 -17.88 12.64
C ASP A 126 -1.06 -16.82 11.80
N ALA A 127 -0.31 -15.91 12.44
CA ALA A 127 0.39 -14.83 11.76
C ALA A 127 1.29 -15.30 10.58
N PRO A 128 2.03 -16.43 10.66
CA PRO A 128 2.77 -16.93 9.50
C PRO A 128 1.87 -17.32 8.31
N LEU A 129 0.69 -17.90 8.58
CA LEU A 129 -0.26 -18.29 7.53
C LEU A 129 -0.85 -17.05 6.84
N LEU A 130 -1.21 -16.03 7.62
CA LEU A 130 -1.74 -14.78 7.09
C LEU A 130 -0.69 -13.99 6.30
N TYR A 131 0.57 -14.01 6.77
CA TYR A 131 1.68 -13.41 6.03
C TYR A 131 1.92 -14.10 4.69
N GLN A 132 1.85 -15.44 4.64
CA GLN A 132 1.95 -16.19 3.39
C GLN A 132 0.82 -15.83 2.44
N LEU A 133 -0.43 -15.76 2.94
CA LEU A 133 -1.59 -15.36 2.16
C LEU A 133 -1.44 -13.94 1.57
N ASP A 134 -1.03 -12.95 2.38
CA ASP A 134 -0.77 -11.59 1.90
C ASP A 134 0.33 -11.58 0.82
N THR A 135 1.36 -12.40 1.00
CA THR A 135 2.50 -12.51 0.07
C THR A 135 2.09 -13.08 -1.28
N VAL A 136 1.25 -14.12 -1.31
CA VAL A 136 0.83 -14.74 -2.58
C VAL A 136 -0.26 -13.94 -3.29
N SER A 137 -1.04 -13.14 -2.56
CA SER A 137 -2.12 -12.30 -3.11
C SER A 137 -1.65 -10.92 -3.57
N MET A 138 -0.34 -10.62 -3.52
CA MET A 138 0.22 -9.30 -3.82
C MET A 138 1.43 -9.36 -4.78
N PRO A 139 1.49 -8.47 -5.81
CA PRO A 139 2.62 -8.37 -6.72
C PRO A 139 3.97 -8.11 -6.01
N PRO A 140 5.10 -8.62 -6.53
CA PRO A 140 6.41 -8.49 -5.88
C PRO A 140 6.82 -7.04 -5.55
N LEU A 141 6.55 -6.09 -6.44
CA LEU A 141 6.88 -4.68 -6.22
C LEU A 141 6.13 -4.09 -5.01
N LEU A 142 4.83 -4.38 -4.90
CA LEU A 142 4.01 -3.92 -3.77
C LEU A 142 4.48 -4.58 -2.46
N ARG A 143 4.83 -5.87 -2.50
CA ARG A 143 5.39 -6.56 -1.32
C ARG A 143 6.67 -5.88 -0.82
N GLN A 144 7.55 -5.50 -1.73
CA GLN A 144 8.77 -4.77 -1.39
C GLN A 144 8.47 -3.39 -0.80
N VAL A 145 7.51 -2.65 -1.37
CA VAL A 145 7.11 -1.33 -0.88
C VAL A 145 6.50 -1.41 0.52
N PHE A 146 5.59 -2.35 0.75
CA PHE A 146 4.92 -2.50 2.03
C PHE A 146 5.85 -3.07 3.11
N ASP A 147 6.89 -3.83 2.72
CA ASP A 147 7.91 -4.40 3.61
C ASP A 147 7.30 -5.05 4.86
N ARG A 148 6.21 -5.80 4.65
CA ARG A 148 5.49 -6.49 5.73
C ARG A 148 6.19 -7.79 6.08
N HIS A 149 6.14 -8.14 7.35
CA HIS A 149 6.73 -9.35 7.93
C HIS A 149 5.68 -10.06 8.79
N VAL A 150 5.96 -11.32 9.16
CA VAL A 150 5.08 -12.12 10.04
C VAL A 150 4.63 -11.37 11.29
N GLN A 151 5.50 -10.53 11.86
CA GLN A 151 5.16 -9.76 13.06
C GLN A 151 4.00 -8.78 12.84
N ASP A 152 3.82 -8.26 11.62
CA ASP A 152 2.74 -7.30 11.29
C ASP A 152 1.35 -7.92 11.36
N PHE A 153 1.26 -9.24 11.22
CA PHE A 153 0.01 -10.01 11.30
C PHE A 153 -0.31 -10.46 12.72
N ARG A 154 0.58 -10.21 13.68
CA ARG A 154 0.30 -10.47 15.09
C ARG A 154 -0.57 -9.34 15.65
N THR A 155 -1.62 -9.71 16.38
CA THR A 155 -2.28 -8.80 17.30
C THR A 155 -1.35 -8.53 18.48
N SER A 156 -0.83 -7.30 18.60
CA SER A 156 -0.13 -6.94 19.83
C SER A 156 -1.17 -6.72 20.92
N LEU A 157 -1.02 -7.41 22.07
CA LEU A 157 -1.82 -7.15 23.27
C LEU A 157 -1.67 -5.66 23.72
N GLY A 158 -0.55 -5.01 23.36
CA GLY A 158 -0.35 -3.55 23.48
C GLY A 158 -0.63 -2.73 22.21
N GLY A 159 -1.02 -3.35 21.08
CA GLY A 159 -1.38 -2.69 19.83
C GLY A 159 -2.87 -2.45 19.64
N SER A 160 -3.66 -2.78 20.67
CA SER A 160 -4.98 -2.18 20.87
C SER A 160 -4.90 -0.65 21.02
N LEU A 161 -3.71 -0.07 21.21
CA LEU A 161 -3.50 1.38 21.37
C LEU A 161 -3.06 2.13 20.09
N LEU A 162 -2.91 1.45 18.95
CA LEU A 162 -2.41 2.05 17.70
C LEU A 162 -3.34 1.86 16.48
N ARG A 163 -4.65 2.06 16.71
CA ARG A 163 -5.65 2.44 15.69
C ARG A 163 -5.71 3.98 15.55
N SER A 164 -4.57 4.64 15.41
CA SER A 164 -4.46 6.06 15.77
C SER A 164 -4.74 7.07 14.67
N ILE A 165 -5.31 6.69 13.52
CA ILE A 165 -5.99 7.67 12.64
C ILE A 165 -7.35 7.13 12.22
N HIS A 166 -8.10 6.66 13.21
CA HIS A 166 -9.55 6.66 13.10
C HIS A 166 -10.11 7.22 14.41
N ARG A 167 -10.38 8.53 14.40
CA ARG A 167 -11.10 9.28 15.45
C ARG A 167 -12.59 8.84 15.53
N ARG A 168 -12.84 7.53 15.39
CA ARG A 168 -14.15 6.89 15.19
C ARG A 168 -14.26 5.50 15.84
N PHE A 169 -13.33 5.11 16.71
CA PHE A 169 -13.41 3.85 17.48
C PHE A 169 -13.76 4.11 18.95
N GLN A 170 -15.01 4.50 19.21
CA GLN A 170 -15.61 4.25 20.54
C GLN A 170 -16.79 3.25 20.51
N ASP A 171 -17.18 2.71 19.35
CA ASP A 171 -18.25 1.69 19.33
C ASP A 171 -18.22 0.74 18.10
N ARG A 172 -17.02 0.28 17.73
CA ARG A 172 -16.81 -0.58 16.56
C ARG A 172 -16.29 -1.93 16.95
N ASP A 173 -17.04 -2.95 16.58
CA ASP A 173 -16.78 -4.34 16.89
C ASP A 173 -16.12 -5.02 15.67
N THR A 174 -14.91 -5.54 15.85
CA THR A 174 -14.10 -6.13 14.78
C THR A 174 -14.03 -7.64 14.92
N ILE A 175 -14.38 -8.37 13.85
CA ILE A 175 -14.17 -9.81 13.71
C ILE A 175 -13.11 -10.06 12.65
N SER A 176 -12.25 -11.04 12.89
CA SER A 176 -11.30 -11.53 11.90
C SER A 176 -11.33 -13.05 11.86
N ALA A 177 -11.37 -13.60 10.65
CA ALA A 177 -11.41 -15.04 10.40
C ALA A 177 -10.60 -15.37 9.14
N TYR A 178 -10.15 -16.61 9.04
CA TYR A 178 -9.45 -17.12 7.86
C TYR A 178 -9.92 -18.52 7.50
N VAL A 179 -9.82 -18.87 6.23
CA VAL A 179 -10.16 -20.19 5.69
C VAL A 179 -8.88 -21.01 5.62
N PHE A 180 -8.85 -22.15 6.30
CA PHE A 180 -7.68 -23.03 6.33
C PHE A 180 -7.81 -24.21 5.37
N GLU A 181 -6.79 -24.43 4.55
CA GLU A 181 -6.71 -25.62 3.69
C GLU A 181 -5.81 -26.70 4.30
N PRO A 182 -6.36 -27.84 4.78
CA PRO A 182 -5.58 -28.85 5.48
C PRO A 182 -4.50 -29.52 4.62
N GLN A 183 -4.77 -29.71 3.33
CA GLN A 183 -3.86 -30.40 2.42
C GLN A 183 -2.56 -29.62 2.22
N ARG A 184 -2.68 -28.29 2.02
CA ARG A 184 -1.53 -27.40 1.82
C ARG A 184 -1.01 -26.79 3.12
N LYS A 185 -1.75 -26.96 4.23
CA LYS A 185 -1.49 -26.32 5.53
C LYS A 185 -1.32 -24.80 5.38
N ALA A 186 -2.20 -24.18 4.60
CA ALA A 186 -2.12 -22.77 4.22
C ALA A 186 -3.44 -22.05 4.49
N ALA A 187 -3.38 -20.75 4.78
CA ALA A 187 -4.55 -19.90 4.72
C ALA A 187 -4.84 -19.56 3.26
N ILE A 188 -6.08 -19.78 2.81
CA ILE A 188 -6.52 -19.56 1.42
C ILE A 188 -7.48 -18.39 1.28
N GLY A 189 -8.03 -17.91 2.40
CA GLY A 189 -8.89 -16.74 2.48
C GLY A 189 -8.80 -16.08 3.85
N TYR A 190 -8.96 -14.78 3.90
CA TYR A 190 -8.95 -13.98 5.13
C TYR A 190 -9.99 -12.87 5.01
N ILE A 191 -10.71 -12.65 6.11
CA ILE A 191 -11.62 -11.52 6.26
C ILE A 191 -11.35 -10.81 7.57
N LYS A 192 -11.53 -9.49 7.54
CA LYS A 192 -11.66 -8.67 8.75
C LYS A 192 -12.80 -7.70 8.56
N LEU A 193 -13.84 -7.88 9.36
CA LEU A 193 -15.06 -7.10 9.31
C LEU A 193 -15.13 -6.18 10.52
N THR A 194 -15.22 -4.88 10.27
CA THR A 194 -15.47 -3.85 11.28
C THR A 194 -16.91 -3.40 11.18
N ARG A 195 -17.66 -3.64 12.26
CA ARG A 195 -19.10 -3.41 12.33
C ARG A 195 -19.36 -2.07 13.02
N SER A 196 -20.36 -1.35 12.52
CA SER A 196 -20.73 -0.01 12.98
C SER A 196 -22.11 -0.13 13.62
N ARG A 197 -22.27 0.40 14.85
CA ARG A 197 -23.51 0.28 15.64
C ARG A 197 -24.47 1.46 15.51
N SER A 198 -24.02 2.59 14.96
CA SER A 198 -24.88 3.76 14.75
C SER A 198 -24.63 4.44 13.40
N SER A 199 -25.70 4.98 12.83
CA SER A 199 -25.65 5.90 11.68
C SER A 199 -25.28 7.33 12.09
N GLU A 200 -25.35 7.67 13.38
CA GLU A 200 -25.13 9.03 13.92
C GLU A 200 -23.67 9.49 13.85
N ALA A 201 -22.70 8.57 13.73
CA ALA A 201 -21.31 8.91 13.40
C ALA A 201 -21.14 9.56 12.00
N ALA A 202 -22.23 9.74 11.25
CA ALA A 202 -22.32 10.48 10.00
C ALA A 202 -22.90 11.91 10.14
N ARG A 203 -23.64 12.22 11.23
CA ARG A 203 -24.33 13.52 11.39
C ARG A 203 -23.44 14.64 11.93
N ASP A 204 -22.49 14.34 12.82
CA ASP A 204 -21.64 15.37 13.43
C ASP A 204 -20.45 15.80 12.56
N GLN A 205 -20.24 15.17 11.40
CA GLN A 205 -19.16 15.50 10.47
C GLN A 205 -19.62 15.31 9.01
N PRO A 206 -20.07 16.38 8.32
CA PRO A 206 -20.45 16.35 6.91
C PRO A 206 -19.28 16.06 5.94
N GLN A 207 -18.10 15.68 6.46
CA GLN A 207 -16.88 15.37 5.72
C GLN A 207 -16.33 13.97 6.04
N ALA A 208 -17.09 13.13 6.75
CA ALA A 208 -16.68 11.79 7.09
C ALA A 208 -17.02 10.82 5.95
N GLN A 209 -16.17 10.81 4.93
CA GLN A 209 -16.17 10.08 3.64
C GLN A 209 -16.53 8.57 3.70
N TRP A 210 -16.69 7.96 4.89
CA TRP A 210 -16.89 6.51 5.07
C TRP A 210 -17.90 6.16 6.19
N SER A 211 -19.20 6.42 6.03
CA SER A 211 -20.23 6.04 7.02
C SER A 211 -20.83 4.67 6.72
N GLY A 212 -20.19 3.60 7.19
CA GLY A 212 -20.71 2.23 6.99
C GLY A 212 -19.95 1.16 7.77
N HIS A 213 -20.28 -0.09 7.45
CA HIS A 213 -19.45 -1.25 7.77
C HIS A 213 -18.20 -1.25 6.89
N GLN A 214 -17.10 -1.80 7.37
CA GLN A 214 -15.84 -1.85 6.62
C GLN A 214 -15.29 -3.26 6.65
N ALA A 215 -14.81 -3.76 5.50
CA ALA A 215 -14.19 -5.06 5.41
C ALA A 215 -12.86 -5.04 4.67
N GLU A 216 -11.92 -5.83 5.18
CA GLU A 216 -10.74 -6.27 4.45
C GLU A 216 -10.99 -7.72 4.00
N LEU A 217 -10.66 -8.01 2.75
CA LEU A 217 -10.85 -9.31 2.13
C LEU A 217 -9.57 -9.67 1.37
N THR A 218 -9.02 -10.85 1.62
CA THR A 218 -7.86 -11.37 0.90
C THR A 218 -8.11 -12.83 0.55
N VAL A 219 -7.95 -13.19 -0.70
CA VAL A 219 -8.12 -14.56 -1.19
C VAL A 219 -6.88 -14.96 -1.97
N HIS A 220 -6.46 -16.21 -1.79
CA HIS A 220 -5.33 -16.78 -2.51
C HIS A 220 -5.69 -16.85 -4.01
N PRO A 221 -4.81 -16.44 -4.95
CA PRO A 221 -5.15 -16.38 -6.39
C PRO A 221 -5.65 -17.70 -7.01
N ALA A 222 -5.21 -18.84 -6.49
CA ALA A 222 -5.70 -20.16 -6.90
C ALA A 222 -7.10 -20.56 -6.37
N TYR A 223 -7.72 -19.75 -5.50
CA TYR A 223 -8.98 -20.07 -4.80
C TYR A 223 -10.01 -18.94 -4.92
N THR A 224 -10.06 -18.25 -6.06
CA THR A 224 -10.92 -17.08 -6.30
C THR A 224 -12.42 -17.36 -6.15
N TRP A 225 -12.84 -18.62 -6.25
CA TRP A 225 -14.20 -19.06 -5.92
C TRP A 225 -14.63 -18.72 -4.48
N LEU A 226 -13.69 -18.45 -3.56
CA LEU A 226 -13.98 -18.06 -2.18
C LEU A 226 -14.55 -16.63 -2.05
N TYR A 227 -14.34 -15.74 -3.01
CA TYR A 227 -14.83 -14.36 -2.93
C TYR A 227 -16.34 -14.27 -2.65
N PRO A 228 -17.23 -14.90 -3.44
CA PRO A 228 -18.67 -14.85 -3.18
C PRO A 228 -19.06 -15.52 -1.85
N GLU A 229 -18.37 -16.59 -1.45
CA GLU A 229 -18.65 -17.31 -0.20
C GLU A 229 -18.29 -16.46 1.04
N LEU A 230 -17.15 -15.76 0.99
CA LEU A 230 -16.72 -14.84 2.04
C LEU A 230 -17.61 -13.60 2.11
N LEU A 231 -18.07 -13.07 0.96
CA LEU A 231 -19.03 -11.97 0.92
C LEU A 231 -20.37 -12.36 1.55
N ALA A 232 -20.92 -13.51 1.18
CA ALA A 232 -22.16 -14.04 1.77
C ALA A 232 -22.01 -14.26 3.28
N HIS A 233 -20.87 -14.80 3.73
CA HIS A 233 -20.59 -14.95 5.16
C HIS A 233 -20.53 -13.60 5.90
N MET A 234 -19.82 -12.60 5.36
CA MET A 234 -19.78 -11.27 5.96
C MET A 234 -21.18 -10.62 6.00
N ALA A 235 -21.98 -10.79 4.94
CA ALA A 235 -23.35 -10.30 4.90
C ALA A 235 -24.22 -10.93 6.01
N GLY A 236 -24.11 -12.25 6.23
CA GLY A 236 -24.76 -12.94 7.34
C GLY A 236 -24.32 -12.43 8.73
N LEU A 237 -23.04 -12.10 8.90
CA LEU A 237 -22.53 -11.48 10.15
C LEU A 237 -23.09 -10.08 10.39
N LEU A 238 -23.53 -9.39 9.34
CA LEU A 238 -24.11 -8.04 9.39
C LEU A 238 -25.63 -8.04 9.56
N SER A 239 -26.33 -9.17 9.40
CA SER A 239 -27.81 -9.22 9.49
C SER A 239 -28.37 -8.76 10.85
N GLY A 240 -27.58 -8.83 11.93
CA GLY A 240 -27.95 -8.33 13.26
C GLY A 240 -27.56 -6.87 13.54
N TYR A 241 -27.05 -6.15 12.55
CA TYR A 241 -26.57 -4.78 12.67
C TYR A 241 -27.47 -3.81 11.88
N PRO A 242 -27.38 -2.48 12.14
CA PRO A 242 -28.12 -1.49 11.36
C PRO A 242 -27.86 -1.65 9.86
N ALA A 243 -28.89 -1.40 9.04
CA ALA A 243 -28.83 -1.47 7.58
C ALA A 243 -27.93 -0.35 7.01
N LEU A 244 -26.62 -0.54 7.14
CA LEU A 244 -25.57 0.34 6.66
C LEU A 244 -24.82 -0.35 5.52
N PRO A 245 -24.29 0.41 4.56
CA PRO A 245 -23.53 -0.18 3.46
C PRO A 245 -22.23 -0.82 3.96
N LEU A 246 -21.76 -1.83 3.23
CA LEU A 246 -20.45 -2.45 3.43
C LEU A 246 -19.44 -1.87 2.46
N GLN A 247 -18.36 -1.32 3.01
CA GLN A 247 -17.28 -0.69 2.25
C GLN A 247 -16.09 -1.64 2.14
N LEU A 248 -15.61 -1.82 0.92
CA LEU A 248 -14.55 -2.75 0.53
C LEU A 248 -13.56 -2.04 -0.39
N VAL A 249 -12.36 -2.59 -0.49
CA VAL A 249 -11.32 -2.07 -1.38
C VAL A 249 -10.81 -3.19 -2.28
N SER A 250 -10.62 -2.85 -3.55
CA SER A 250 -9.92 -3.69 -4.52
C SER A 250 -8.78 -2.92 -5.17
N ALA A 251 -7.76 -3.63 -5.59
CA ALA A 251 -6.70 -3.10 -6.43
C ALA A 251 -6.80 -3.68 -7.84
N ASP A 252 -6.27 -2.95 -8.83
CA ASP A 252 -6.23 -3.34 -10.25
C ASP A 252 -5.61 -4.72 -10.53
N TYR A 253 -4.65 -5.16 -9.70
CA TYR A 253 -4.04 -6.48 -9.80
C TYR A 253 -4.90 -7.64 -9.21
N GLN A 254 -6.14 -7.36 -8.82
CA GLN A 254 -7.09 -8.35 -8.27
C GLN A 254 -8.39 -8.40 -9.10
N PRO A 255 -8.32 -8.75 -10.40
CA PRO A 255 -9.47 -8.65 -11.30
C PRO A 255 -10.65 -9.55 -10.88
N GLU A 256 -10.39 -10.74 -10.34
CA GLU A 256 -11.47 -11.64 -9.89
C GLU A 256 -12.23 -11.09 -8.69
N ARG A 257 -11.58 -10.25 -7.87
CA ARG A 257 -12.25 -9.55 -6.76
C ARG A 257 -13.20 -8.49 -7.30
N GLU A 258 -12.73 -7.67 -8.24
CA GLU A 258 -13.57 -6.64 -8.87
C GLU A 258 -14.75 -7.28 -9.60
N GLN A 259 -14.50 -8.34 -10.37
CA GLN A 259 -15.56 -9.09 -11.04
C GLN A 259 -16.59 -9.64 -10.04
N CYS A 260 -16.16 -10.14 -8.88
CA CYS A 260 -17.07 -10.59 -7.84
C CYS A 260 -17.90 -9.43 -7.27
N PHE A 261 -17.30 -8.25 -7.06
CA PHE A 261 -18.01 -7.05 -6.60
C PHE A 261 -19.04 -6.57 -7.63
N GLU A 262 -18.71 -6.60 -8.92
CA GLU A 262 -19.65 -6.28 -9.99
C GLU A 262 -20.82 -7.27 -10.05
N GLN A 263 -20.56 -8.57 -9.86
CA GLN A 263 -21.60 -9.60 -9.86
C GLN A 263 -22.62 -9.41 -8.72
N VAL A 264 -22.17 -8.90 -7.57
CA VAL A 264 -23.06 -8.53 -6.45
C VAL A 264 -23.60 -7.11 -6.57
N GLN A 265 -23.42 -6.48 -7.72
CA GLN A 265 -23.89 -5.13 -8.05
C GLN A 265 -23.33 -4.03 -7.13
N ALA A 266 -22.15 -4.23 -6.56
CA ALA A 266 -21.49 -3.21 -5.75
C ALA A 266 -21.21 -1.94 -6.57
N GLU A 267 -21.38 -0.79 -5.93
CA GLU A 267 -21.12 0.51 -6.51
C GLU A 267 -19.65 0.90 -6.34
N ARG A 268 -19.03 1.47 -7.39
CA ARG A 268 -17.71 2.09 -7.31
C ARG A 268 -17.87 3.52 -6.80
N VAL A 269 -17.44 3.77 -5.56
CA VAL A 269 -17.61 5.08 -4.90
C VAL A 269 -16.44 6.01 -5.19
N GLU A 270 -15.21 5.49 -5.14
CA GLU A 270 -14.01 6.27 -5.36
C GLU A 270 -12.99 5.45 -6.15
N HIS A 271 -12.19 6.17 -6.94
CA HIS A 271 -11.03 5.63 -7.62
C HIS A 271 -9.79 6.42 -7.23
N ARG A 272 -8.78 5.72 -6.75
CA ARG A 272 -7.62 6.32 -6.10
C ARG A 272 -6.34 5.70 -6.63
N LEU A 273 -5.28 6.49 -6.64
CA LEU A 273 -3.96 6.05 -7.04
C LEU A 273 -3.12 5.80 -5.80
N LEU A 274 -2.61 4.57 -5.66
CA LEU A 274 -1.57 4.27 -4.70
C LEU A 274 -0.23 4.73 -5.27
N LEU A 275 0.40 5.65 -4.56
CA LEU A 275 1.70 6.24 -4.89
C LEU A 275 2.75 5.77 -3.90
N SER A 276 4.01 5.68 -4.32
CA SER A 276 5.13 5.50 -3.40
C SER A 276 6.38 6.28 -3.75
N ARG A 277 7.21 6.50 -2.73
CA ARG A 277 8.56 7.06 -2.86
C ARG A 277 9.50 6.33 -1.92
N SER A 278 10.64 5.89 -2.44
CA SER A 278 11.75 5.44 -1.60
C SER A 278 12.64 6.64 -1.22
N VAL A 279 13.08 6.69 0.03
CA VAL A 279 13.99 7.73 0.52
C VAL A 279 15.23 7.06 1.08
N TRP A 280 16.38 7.41 0.52
CA TRP A 280 17.67 6.96 1.05
C TRP A 280 18.20 7.98 2.03
N HIS A 281 18.26 7.62 3.30
CA HIS A 281 19.02 8.38 4.26
C HIS A 281 20.44 7.85 4.26
N LYS A 282 21.43 8.72 4.05
CA LYS A 282 22.81 8.37 4.37
C LYS A 282 22.82 8.01 5.85
N LEU A 283 23.16 6.75 6.18
CA LEU A 283 23.48 6.40 7.55
C LEU A 283 24.52 7.40 8.01
N ARG A 284 24.13 8.31 8.91
CA ARG A 284 25.12 8.99 9.71
C ARG A 284 25.67 7.89 10.60
N GLU A 285 26.78 7.30 10.17
CA GLU A 285 27.67 6.61 11.10
C GLU A 285 27.92 7.61 12.22
N THR A 286 27.24 7.42 13.35
CA THR A 286 27.58 8.12 14.56
C THR A 286 28.99 7.67 14.90
N ARG A 287 29.98 8.45 14.46
CA ARG A 287 31.34 8.44 15.02
C ARG A 287 31.19 8.76 16.50
N GLY A 288 30.97 7.73 17.31
CA GLY A 288 30.47 7.92 18.67
C GLY A 288 30.28 6.64 19.46
N VAL A 289 31.10 5.61 19.24
CA VAL A 289 31.54 4.72 20.31
C VAL A 289 33.03 4.53 20.09
N SER A 290 33.84 5.02 21.04
CA SER A 290 35.28 4.84 21.04
C SER A 290 35.58 3.33 21.02
N PHE A 291 36.18 2.85 19.93
CA PHE A 291 36.73 1.49 19.83
C PHE A 291 38.08 1.37 20.55
N GLU A 292 38.42 2.27 21.46
CA GLU A 292 39.70 2.20 22.21
C GLU A 292 39.80 0.97 23.13
N ASN A 293 38.70 0.24 23.38
CA ASN A 293 38.71 -0.95 24.24
C ASN A 293 38.31 -2.26 23.56
N LEU A 294 38.23 -2.31 22.23
CA LEU A 294 38.05 -3.59 21.54
C LEU A 294 39.43 -4.13 21.14
N GLN A 295 39.85 -5.16 21.86
CA GLN A 295 40.99 -6.08 21.63
C GLN A 295 40.98 -6.78 20.25
N ILE A 296 40.38 -6.15 19.22
CA ILE A 296 40.34 -6.64 17.84
C ILE A 296 41.70 -6.40 17.15
N ALA A 297 42.56 -5.54 17.69
CA ALA A 297 43.93 -5.36 17.21
C ALA A 297 44.82 -6.61 17.43
N GLU A 298 44.54 -7.43 18.45
CA GLU A 298 45.38 -8.60 18.76
C GLU A 298 45.07 -9.81 17.87
N MET A 299 43.87 -9.92 17.27
CA MET A 299 43.56 -11.00 16.31
C MET A 299 44.02 -10.71 14.88
N LEU A 300 44.36 -9.46 14.54
CA LEU A 300 44.80 -9.09 13.19
C LEU A 300 46.33 -9.21 12.96
N GLN A 301 47.10 -9.62 13.97
CA GLN A 301 48.55 -9.85 13.82
C GLN A 301 48.91 -11.05 12.93
N GLY A 302 47.93 -11.89 12.56
CA GLY A 302 48.11 -13.02 11.64
C GLY A 302 48.05 -12.66 10.14
N LEU A 303 47.59 -11.46 9.78
CA LEU A 303 47.58 -11.01 8.38
C LEU A 303 48.88 -10.26 8.06
N GLN A 304 49.97 -11.01 7.95
CA GLN A 304 51.20 -10.50 7.37
C GLN A 304 50.93 -9.99 5.95
N LYS A 305 51.24 -8.71 5.73
CA LYS A 305 51.23 -8.03 4.44
C LYS A 305 52.07 -8.81 3.42
N ARG A 306 51.43 -9.53 2.50
CA ARG A 306 52.07 -9.89 1.23
C ARG A 306 52.22 -8.61 0.42
N GLN A 307 53.46 -8.18 0.21
CA GLN A 307 53.76 -7.10 -0.73
C GLN A 307 53.25 -7.49 -2.13
N PRO A 308 52.49 -6.64 -2.82
CA PRO A 308 52.15 -6.90 -4.21
C PRO A 308 53.43 -6.79 -5.06
N ILE A 309 53.74 -7.87 -5.78
CA ILE A 309 54.78 -7.90 -6.80
C ILE A 309 54.36 -6.94 -7.93
N PRO A 310 55.20 -6.00 -8.39
CA PRO A 310 54.85 -5.11 -9.49
C PRO A 310 54.81 -5.88 -10.81
N GLY A 311 53.61 -6.25 -11.27
CA GLY A 311 53.38 -6.68 -12.65
C GLY A 311 53.07 -5.47 -13.53
N ARG A 312 53.95 -5.16 -14.48
CA ARG A 312 53.72 -4.15 -15.53
C ARG A 312 52.45 -4.49 -16.31
N ILE A 313 51.47 -3.59 -16.32
CA ILE A 313 50.42 -3.57 -17.35
C ILE A 313 50.92 -2.63 -18.44
N SER A 314 51.33 -3.21 -19.57
CA SER A 314 51.58 -2.46 -20.80
C SER A 314 50.25 -1.96 -21.32
N LEU A 315 50.10 -0.64 -21.40
CA LEU A 315 48.97 0.00 -22.08
C LEU A 315 49.23 -0.09 -23.57
N GLU A 316 48.70 -1.12 -24.24
CA GLU A 316 48.72 -1.20 -25.70
C GLU A 316 47.32 -0.88 -26.21
N SER A 317 47.23 0.30 -26.83
CA SER A 317 46.07 0.83 -27.52
C SER A 317 45.67 -0.11 -28.67
N GLN A 318 44.47 -0.69 -28.61
CA GLN A 318 43.80 -1.16 -29.81
C GLN A 318 42.42 -0.50 -29.93
N ALA A 319 42.33 0.24 -31.03
CA ALA A 319 41.21 1.02 -31.48
C ALA A 319 40.00 0.13 -31.74
N TRP A 320 38.86 0.61 -31.29
CA TRP A 320 37.55 0.17 -31.73
C TRP A 320 37.28 0.82 -33.08
N ASP A 321 37.35 0.05 -34.16
CA ASP A 321 36.74 0.45 -35.42
C ASP A 321 36.11 -0.73 -36.15
N ARG A 322 34.81 -0.53 -36.46
CA ARG A 322 34.01 -1.07 -37.56
C ARG A 322 33.74 -2.57 -37.64
N TRP A 323 32.48 -2.93 -37.39
CA TRP A 323 31.72 -3.78 -38.31
C TRP A 323 30.35 -3.15 -38.59
N ASP A 324 30.03 -3.11 -39.88
CA ASP A 324 29.01 -2.28 -40.54
C ASP A 324 27.57 -2.77 -40.33
N TYR A 325 26.66 -1.80 -40.13
CA TYR A 325 25.21 -1.99 -40.29
C TYR A 325 24.85 -1.88 -41.78
N PRO A 326 24.03 -2.78 -42.35
CA PRO A 326 23.45 -2.56 -43.67
C PRO A 326 22.38 -1.45 -43.59
N ASN A 327 22.53 -0.47 -44.49
CA ASN A 327 21.69 0.70 -44.70
C ASN A 327 20.18 0.40 -44.78
N PHE A 328 19.38 1.10 -43.97
CA PHE A 328 17.93 1.24 -44.21
C PHE A 328 17.67 2.66 -44.73
N ASN A 329 17.33 2.76 -46.01
CA ASN A 329 17.00 4.02 -46.68
C ASN A 329 15.46 4.14 -46.76
N PRO A 330 14.83 5.22 -46.26
CA PRO A 330 13.39 5.35 -46.28
C PRO A 330 12.96 6.01 -47.60
N THR A 331 12.57 5.22 -48.59
CA THR A 331 11.71 5.63 -49.70
C THR A 331 11.43 4.40 -50.57
N GLN A 332 10.23 3.82 -50.46
CA GLN A 332 9.35 3.47 -51.58
C GLN A 332 8.13 2.64 -51.13
N GLU A 333 7.06 2.85 -51.88
CA GLU A 333 5.66 2.51 -51.65
C GLU A 333 5.29 1.01 -51.65
N ASN A 334 4.17 0.73 -50.96
CA ASN A 334 3.12 -0.25 -51.25
C ASN A 334 3.49 -1.59 -51.92
N ASN A 335 3.18 -2.70 -51.24
CA ASN A 335 2.03 -3.52 -51.63
C ASN A 335 1.72 -4.63 -50.60
N TYR A 336 0.41 -4.82 -50.41
CA TYR A 336 -0.23 -5.75 -49.49
C TYR A 336 -0.34 -7.18 -50.09
N LEU A 337 -0.30 -8.17 -49.16
CA LEU A 337 -0.92 -9.52 -49.17
C LEU A 337 -0.27 -10.68 -49.98
N PRO A 338 -0.54 -11.97 -49.64
CA PRO A 338 -1.08 -12.57 -48.40
C PRO A 338 -0.30 -13.82 -47.89
N TRP A 339 -0.69 -14.30 -46.71
CA TRP A 339 -0.22 -15.54 -46.06
C TRP A 339 -0.71 -16.82 -46.79
N PRO A 340 0.12 -17.86 -46.96
CA PRO A 340 -0.29 -19.13 -47.55
C PRO A 340 -0.74 -20.12 -46.48
N GLY A 341 -1.99 -20.57 -46.56
CA GLY A 341 -2.53 -21.58 -45.66
C GLY A 341 -3.97 -22.00 -45.92
N SER A 342 -4.33 -22.33 -47.17
CA SER A 342 -5.51 -23.15 -47.48
C SER A 342 -5.56 -23.55 -48.95
N GLN A 343 -5.54 -24.85 -49.19
CA GLN A 343 -6.04 -25.53 -50.40
C GLN A 343 -6.75 -26.82 -49.93
N PRO A 344 -7.59 -27.45 -50.75
CA PRO A 344 -8.25 -26.97 -51.97
C PRO A 344 -9.72 -26.56 -51.76
#